data_AF-A0A936IY33-F1
#
_entry.id   AF-A0A936IY33-F1
#
_cell.length_a   1.000
_cell.length_b   1.000
_cell.length_c   1.000
_cell.angle_alpha   90.00
_cell.angle_beta   90.00
_cell.angle_gamma   90.00
#
_symmetry.space_group_name_H-M   'P 1'
#
loop_
_entity.id
_entity.type
_entity.pdbx_description
1 polymer ?
#
loop_
_entity_poly.entity_id
_entity_poly.type
_entity_poly.pdbx_seq_one_letter_code
_entity_poly.pdbx_strand_id
1 'polypeptide(L)'
;MRLQRVRRVQRAAVLFLALPACCFCQQPDEPLDRAEALETLERLAPAMPNEFAADMLLQISQLPGQGTRRRRELLEEAFAYASRVSDPRAPRLSLNWNRDTRAGHRQYASRPEIDALSLRVRIALAMAYFG
;
A
#
# COMPACT_ATOMS: atom_id res chain seq x y z
N MET A 1 -72.64 -18.55 30.97
CA MET A 1 -72.22 -18.27 29.58
C MET A 1 -70.72 -17.99 29.56
N ARG A 2 -69.89 -19.05 29.51
CA ARG A 2 -68.94 -19.37 28.41
C ARG A 2 -68.07 -18.21 27.92
N LEU A 3 -67.06 -17.87 28.71
CA LEU A 3 -65.83 -17.18 28.30
C LEU A 3 -64.94 -18.17 27.55
N GLN A 4 -65.01 -18.20 26.22
CA GLN A 4 -64.05 -18.90 25.38
C GLN A 4 -63.77 -18.12 24.10
N ARG A 5 -62.50 -18.15 23.69
CA ARG A 5 -61.92 -17.74 22.41
C ARG A 5 -61.38 -16.32 22.30
N VAL A 6 -60.25 -16.06 22.96
CA VAL A 6 -59.10 -15.46 22.25
C VAL A 6 -57.78 -16.03 22.80
N ARG A 7 -57.62 -17.35 22.78
CA ARG A 7 -56.30 -18.00 22.86
C ARG A 7 -55.83 -18.18 21.42
N ARG A 8 -54.94 -17.30 20.92
CA ARG A 8 -54.04 -17.53 19.76
C ARG A 8 -53.33 -16.26 19.29
N VAL A 9 -52.70 -15.49 20.19
CA VAL A 9 -51.66 -14.52 19.77
C VAL A 9 -50.48 -14.55 20.75
N GLN A 10 -50.24 -15.70 21.37
CA GLN A 10 -48.98 -16.00 22.04
C GLN A 10 -48.21 -16.89 21.08
N ARG A 11 -47.02 -16.45 20.63
CA ARG A 11 -45.91 -17.20 19.98
C ARG A 11 -45.25 -16.56 18.75
N ALA A 12 -45.42 -15.26 18.48
CA ALA A 12 -44.75 -14.63 17.33
C ALA A 12 -43.94 -13.36 17.64
N ALA A 13 -43.52 -13.14 18.89
CA ALA A 13 -42.85 -11.89 19.27
C ALA A 13 -41.70 -12.06 20.28
N VAL A 14 -40.94 -13.18 20.22
CA VAL A 14 -39.78 -13.39 21.11
C VAL A 14 -38.50 -13.79 20.34
N LEU A 15 -38.51 -13.69 19.00
CA LEU A 15 -37.38 -14.14 18.17
C LEU A 15 -36.78 -13.00 17.34
N PHE A 16 -36.60 -11.83 17.96
CA PHE A 16 -35.89 -10.68 17.39
C PHE A 16 -34.88 -10.07 18.37
N LEU A 17 -34.34 -10.91 19.26
CA LEU A 17 -33.41 -10.53 20.32
C LEU A 17 -32.26 -11.53 20.42
N ALA A 18 -31.76 -11.98 19.27
CA ALA A 18 -30.61 -12.87 19.19
C ALA A 18 -29.76 -12.57 17.94
N LEU A 19 -28.76 -11.70 18.14
CA LEU A 19 -27.49 -11.62 17.41
C LEU A 19 -27.52 -11.22 15.91
N PRO A 20 -26.49 -10.52 15.40
CA PRO A 20 -25.16 -10.39 15.98
C PRO A 20 -24.92 -8.97 16.52
N ALA A 21 -24.46 -8.92 17.76
CA ALA A 21 -23.41 -7.98 18.08
C ALA A 21 -22.31 -8.27 17.06
N CYS A 22 -22.23 -7.43 16.02
CA CYS A 22 -21.03 -7.31 15.22
C CYS A 22 -19.95 -7.03 16.24
N CYS A 23 -19.17 -8.06 16.55
CA CYS A 23 -17.84 -7.94 17.08
C CYS A 23 -17.09 -7.01 16.14
N PHE A 24 -17.23 -5.70 16.38
CA PHE A 24 -16.11 -4.80 16.23
C PHE A 24 -15.07 -5.35 17.20
N CYS A 25 -14.29 -6.32 16.70
CA CYS A 25 -12.96 -6.55 17.18
C CYS A 25 -12.24 -5.22 16.99
N GLN A 26 -12.33 -4.34 17.99
CA GLN A 26 -11.23 -3.46 18.33
C GLN A 26 -10.09 -4.41 18.64
N GLN A 27 -9.31 -4.77 17.59
CA GLN A 27 -7.98 -5.25 17.82
C GLN A 27 -7.31 -4.16 18.65
N PRO A 28 -6.81 -4.47 19.85
CA PRO A 28 -5.89 -3.56 20.49
C PRO A 28 -4.76 -3.37 19.49
N ASP A 29 -4.63 -2.16 18.94
CA ASP A 29 -3.42 -1.72 18.26
C ASP A 29 -2.31 -1.75 19.32
N GLU A 30 -1.79 -2.94 19.63
CA GLU A 30 -0.49 -3.02 20.26
C GLU A 30 0.47 -2.31 19.31
N PRO A 31 1.30 -1.38 19.82
CA PRO A 31 2.29 -0.74 19.00
C PRO A 31 3.23 -1.83 18.49
N LEU A 32 3.04 -2.24 17.24
CA LEU A 32 3.90 -3.20 16.56
C LEU A 32 5.33 -2.72 16.73
N ASP A 33 6.22 -3.60 17.20
CA ASP A 33 7.62 -3.24 17.38
C ASP A 33 8.12 -2.69 16.03
N ARG A 34 8.76 -1.52 16.07
CA ARG A 34 9.19 -0.81 14.86
C ARG A 34 10.09 -1.70 14.01
N ALA A 35 10.90 -2.55 14.63
CA ALA A 35 11.74 -3.51 13.92
C ALA A 35 10.90 -4.53 13.13
N GLU A 36 9.86 -5.08 13.75
CA GLU A 36 8.94 -6.05 13.15
C GLU A 36 8.10 -5.43 12.03
N ALA A 37 7.69 -4.16 12.19
CA ALA A 37 7.00 -3.40 11.16
C ALA A 37 7.86 -3.24 9.90
N LEU A 38 9.14 -2.89 10.08
CA LEU A 38 10.08 -2.72 8.97
C LEU A 38 10.39 -4.04 8.27
N GLU A 39 10.60 -5.12 9.04
CA GLU A 39 10.80 -6.45 8.47
C GLU A 39 9.58 -6.91 7.66
N THR A 40 8.37 -6.62 8.16
CA THR A 40 7.13 -6.93 7.45
C THR A 40 7.03 -6.15 6.14
N LEU A 41 7.35 -4.86 6.16
CA LEU A 41 7.35 -4.02 4.96
C LEU A 41 8.36 -4.53 3.93
N GLU A 42 9.57 -4.86 4.34
CA GLU A 42 10.59 -5.45 3.47
C GLU A 42 10.11 -6.77 2.84
N ARG A 43 9.46 -7.63 3.62
CA ARG A 43 8.87 -8.89 3.12
C ARG A 43 7.74 -8.69 2.12
N LEU A 44 7.01 -7.58 2.21
CA LEU A 44 5.94 -7.23 1.28
C LEU A 44 6.47 -6.57 0.01
N ALA A 45 7.71 -6.07 -0.01
CA ALA A 45 8.32 -5.41 -1.17
C ALA A 45 8.18 -6.19 -2.49
N PRO A 46 8.40 -7.52 -2.55
CA PRO A 46 8.28 -8.29 -3.78
C PRO A 46 6.84 -8.41 -4.32
N ALA A 47 5.84 -8.23 -3.45
CA ALA A 47 4.43 -8.28 -3.82
C ALA A 47 3.89 -6.92 -4.29
N MET A 48 4.67 -5.85 -4.13
CA MET A 48 4.27 -4.49 -4.50
C MET A 48 4.74 -4.12 -5.91
N PRO A 49 4.12 -3.10 -6.53
CA PRO A 49 4.66 -2.50 -7.75
C PRO A 49 6.11 -2.05 -7.55
N ASN A 50 6.95 -2.21 -8.57
CA ASN A 50 8.39 -1.97 -8.49
C ASN A 50 8.73 -0.55 -8.02
N GLU A 51 7.94 0.45 -8.45
CA GLU A 51 8.08 1.86 -8.05
C GLU A 51 7.89 2.04 -6.55
N PHE A 52 6.85 1.42 -5.99
CA PHE A 52 6.52 1.48 -4.58
C PHE A 52 7.52 0.69 -3.74
N ALA A 53 7.89 -0.52 -4.19
CA ALA A 53 8.90 -1.32 -3.53
C ALA A 53 10.24 -0.57 -3.43
N ALA A 54 10.67 0.07 -4.52
CA ALA A 54 11.91 0.81 -4.56
C ALA A 54 11.89 2.08 -3.68
N ASP A 55 10.81 2.86 -3.71
CA ASP A 55 10.70 4.06 -2.85
C ASP A 55 10.61 3.67 -1.36
N MET A 56 9.85 2.62 -1.04
CA MET A 56 9.77 2.12 0.33
C MET A 56 11.12 1.64 0.86
N LEU A 57 11.84 0.79 0.11
CA LEU A 57 13.16 0.31 0.52
C LEU A 57 14.17 1.48 0.67
N LEU A 58 14.09 2.48 -0.20
CA LEU A 58 14.85 3.72 -0.06
C LEU A 58 14.51 4.44 1.26
N GLN A 59 13.23 4.59 1.59
CA GLN A 59 12.82 5.22 2.86
C GLN A 59 13.30 4.43 4.08
N ILE A 60 13.16 3.10 4.06
CA ILE A 60 13.63 2.23 5.16
C ILE A 60 15.14 2.36 5.36
N SER A 61 15.91 2.44 4.27
CA SER A 61 17.37 2.60 4.34
C SER A 61 17.80 3.90 5.03
N GLN A 62 16.99 4.95 4.93
CA GLN A 62 17.26 6.27 5.51
C GLN A 62 16.87 6.36 7.00
N LEU A 63 16.18 5.35 7.54
CA LEU A 63 15.81 5.35 8.95
C LEU A 63 17.06 5.23 9.86
N PRO A 64 17.01 5.87 11.03
CA PRO A 64 18.05 5.70 12.04
C PRO A 64 18.07 4.25 12.54
N GLY A 65 19.25 3.76 12.95
CA GLY A 65 19.43 2.40 13.44
C GLY A 65 19.79 1.36 12.37
N GLN A 66 19.74 1.71 11.09
CA GLN A 66 20.24 0.84 10.02
C GLN A 66 21.78 0.81 10.04
N GLY A 67 22.38 -0.37 10.24
CA GLY A 67 23.82 -0.55 10.13
C GLY A 67 24.30 -0.36 8.67
N THR A 68 25.56 0.03 8.47
CA THR A 68 26.12 0.36 7.14
C THR A 68 25.91 -0.76 6.12
N ARG A 69 26.17 -2.01 6.52
CA ARG A 69 25.95 -3.18 5.66
C ARG A 69 24.48 -3.32 5.26
N ARG A 70 23.57 -3.24 6.24
CA ARG A 70 22.12 -3.40 6.00
C ARG A 70 21.58 -2.30 5.10
N ARG A 71 21.99 -1.06 5.35
CA ARG A 71 21.63 0.10 4.52
C ARG A 71 22.07 -0.09 3.08
N ARG A 72 23.27 -0.62 2.85
CA ARG A 72 23.76 -0.93 1.50
C ARG A 72 22.92 -1.99 0.81
N GLU A 73 22.62 -3.10 1.49
CA GLU A 73 21.75 -4.17 0.96
C GLU A 73 20.37 -3.62 0.54
N LEU A 74 19.76 -2.78 1.38
CA LEU A 74 18.47 -2.14 1.09
C LEU A 74 18.54 -1.21 -0.13
N LEU A 75 19.62 -0.42 -0.27
CA LEU A 75 19.80 0.48 -1.41
C LEU A 75 20.06 -0.28 -2.71
N GLU A 76 20.85 -1.36 -2.68
CA GLU A 76 21.08 -2.22 -3.84
C GLU A 76 19.78 -2.90 -4.29
N GLU A 77 18.97 -3.37 -3.35
CA GLU A 77 17.67 -3.97 -3.65
C GLU A 77 16.67 -2.93 -4.17
N ALA A 78 16.60 -1.75 -3.55
CA ALA A 78 15.82 -0.63 -4.05
C ALA A 78 16.21 -0.28 -5.51
N PHE A 79 17.51 -0.26 -5.81
CA PHE A 79 18.01 0.02 -7.16
C PHE A 79 17.58 -1.07 -8.15
N ALA A 80 17.62 -2.34 -7.73
CA ALA A 80 17.14 -3.45 -8.55
C ALA A 80 15.65 -3.30 -8.88
N TYR A 81 14.80 -2.95 -7.91
CA TYR A 81 13.37 -2.66 -8.19
C TYR A 81 13.20 -1.46 -9.12
N ALA A 82 13.91 -0.36 -8.86
CA ALA A 82 13.89 0.84 -9.72
C ALA A 82 14.33 0.55 -11.16
N SER A 83 15.25 -0.39 -11.35
CA SER A 83 15.73 -0.82 -12.69
C SER A 83 14.66 -1.57 -13.48
N ARG A 84 13.72 -2.25 -12.80
CA ARG A 84 12.61 -3.00 -13.38
C ARG A 84 11.38 -2.13 -13.67
N VAL A 85 11.34 -0.91 -13.15
CA VAL A 85 10.32 0.08 -13.50
C VAL A 85 10.44 0.39 -14.99
N SER A 86 9.31 0.27 -15.71
CA SER A 86 9.25 0.61 -17.13
C SER A 86 9.58 2.08 -17.34
N ASP A 87 10.66 2.34 -18.07
CA ASP A 87 11.11 3.68 -18.43
C ASP A 87 9.94 4.49 -19.02
N PRO A 88 9.57 5.66 -18.47
CA PRO A 88 8.52 6.49 -19.05
C PRO A 88 8.88 7.01 -20.45
N ARG A 89 10.15 6.92 -20.85
CA ARG A 89 10.62 7.20 -22.22
C ARG A 89 10.57 5.98 -23.14
N ALA A 90 10.44 4.77 -22.61
CA ALA A 90 10.13 3.62 -23.46
C ALA A 90 8.77 3.91 -24.13
N PRO A 91 8.65 3.71 -25.45
CA PRO A 91 7.39 3.92 -26.14
C PRO A 91 6.38 2.90 -25.63
N ARG A 92 5.69 3.22 -24.53
CA ARG A 92 4.45 2.56 -24.14
C ARG A 92 3.54 2.77 -25.32
N LEU A 93 3.24 1.69 -26.08
CA LEU A 93 2.36 1.65 -27.23
C LEU A 93 1.29 2.74 -27.10
N SER A 94 1.62 3.91 -27.66
CA SER A 94 0.86 5.12 -27.41
C SER A 94 -0.26 5.03 -28.40
N LEU A 95 -1.40 4.51 -27.95
CA LEU A 95 -2.68 4.96 -28.52
C LEU A 95 -2.56 6.48 -28.61
N ASN A 96 -2.63 7.03 -29.82
CA ASN A 96 -2.33 8.43 -30.12
C ASN A 96 -3.00 9.40 -29.12
N TRP A 97 -2.30 9.78 -28.07
CA TRP A 97 -2.81 10.73 -27.09
C TRP A 97 -2.27 12.10 -27.45
N ASN A 98 -3.13 12.90 -28.07
CA ASN A 98 -2.78 14.26 -28.42
C ASN A 98 -2.67 15.10 -27.13
N ARG A 99 -1.42 15.32 -26.68
CA ARG A 99 -1.09 16.11 -25.49
C ARG A 99 -1.56 17.56 -25.61
N ASP A 100 -1.80 18.05 -26.82
CA ASP A 100 -2.32 19.41 -27.07
C ASP A 100 -3.81 19.55 -26.71
N THR A 101 -4.47 18.47 -26.27
CA THR A 101 -5.85 18.54 -25.80
C THR A 101 -5.91 18.74 -24.30
N ARG A 102 -6.92 19.49 -23.84
CA ARG A 102 -7.21 19.69 -22.41
C ARG A 102 -7.38 18.37 -21.64
N ALA A 103 -7.89 17.34 -22.32
CA ALA A 103 -8.00 15.98 -21.79
C ALA A 103 -6.62 15.32 -21.64
N GLY A 104 -5.77 15.41 -22.66
CA GLY A 104 -4.38 14.92 -22.62
C GLY A 104 -3.57 15.55 -21.48
N HIS A 105 -3.72 16.87 -21.26
CA HIS A 105 -3.07 17.55 -20.14
C HIS A 105 -3.55 17.06 -18.76
N ARG A 106 -4.85 16.90 -18.55
CA ARG A 106 -5.39 16.38 -17.27
C ARG A 106 -4.93 14.95 -16.99
N GLN A 107 -4.86 14.12 -18.03
CA GLN A 107 -4.44 12.72 -17.93
C GLN A 107 -2.93 12.58 -17.72
N TYR A 108 -2.12 13.50 -18.27
CA TYR A 108 -0.70 13.60 -17.98
C TYR A 108 -0.47 14.05 -16.53
N ALA A 109 -1.16 15.09 -16.09
CA ALA A 109 -1.06 15.63 -14.73
C ALA A 109 -1.55 14.64 -13.65
N SER A 110 -2.43 13.69 -13.99
CA SER A 110 -2.89 12.64 -13.08
C SER A 110 -1.96 11.43 -13.02
N ARG A 111 -0.85 11.41 -13.77
CA ARG A 111 0.13 10.33 -13.64
C ARG A 111 0.93 10.54 -12.36
N PRO A 112 0.95 9.56 -11.42
CA PRO A 112 1.84 9.62 -10.28
C PRO A 112 3.27 9.48 -10.82
N GLU A 113 4.00 10.60 -10.93
CA GLU A 113 5.38 10.62 -11.42
C GLU A 113 6.35 10.18 -10.32
N ILE A 114 6.24 8.92 -9.89
CA ILE A 114 7.45 8.20 -9.48
C ILE A 114 8.13 7.74 -10.78
N ASP A 115 8.85 8.68 -11.41
CA ASP A 115 9.65 8.40 -12.61
C ASP A 115 10.80 7.45 -12.24
N ALA A 116 10.95 6.38 -13.01
CA ALA A 116 12.04 5.40 -12.89
C ALA A 116 13.41 6.09 -12.81
N LEU A 117 13.64 7.12 -13.64
CA LEU A 117 14.91 7.83 -13.67
C LEU A 117 15.13 8.62 -12.38
N SER A 118 14.14 9.40 -11.96
CA SER A 118 14.16 10.16 -10.71
C SER A 118 14.41 9.25 -9.51
N LEU A 119 13.77 8.08 -9.49
CA LEU A 119 13.91 7.12 -8.39
C LEU A 119 15.31 6.48 -8.37
N ARG A 120 15.85 6.08 -9.54
CA ARG A 120 17.25 5.61 -9.66
C ARG A 120 18.27 6.67 -9.23
N VAL A 121 18.06 7.93 -9.60
CA VAL A 121 18.94 9.05 -9.20
C VAL A 121 18.90 9.25 -7.69
N ARG A 122 17.73 9.25 -7.06
CA ARG A 122 17.59 9.35 -5.60
C ARG A 122 18.33 8.23 -4.88
N ILE A 123 18.21 6.99 -5.37
CA ILE A 123 18.92 5.85 -4.78
C ILE A 123 20.43 5.98 -4.98
N ALA A 124 20.89 6.33 -6.18
CA ALA A 124 22.33 6.51 -6.44
C ALA A 124 22.95 7.60 -5.56
N LEU A 125 22.24 8.72 -5.34
CA LEU A 125 22.67 9.76 -4.40
C LEU A 125 22.73 9.24 -2.96
N ALA A 126 21.74 8.44 -2.53
CA ALA A 126 21.77 7.82 -1.21
C ALA A 126 22.95 6.84 -1.08
N MET A 127 23.25 6.03 -2.11
CA MET A 127 24.43 5.15 -2.12
C MET A 127 25.74 5.94 -2.02
N ALA A 128 25.84 7.07 -2.72
CA ALA A 128 27.04 7.93 -2.66
C ALA A 128 27.21 8.63 -1.30
N TYR A 129 26.12 8.88 -0.59
CA TYR A 129 26.16 9.53 0.72
C TYR A 129 26.46 8.54 1.86
N PHE A 130 26.06 7.28 1.72
CA PHE A 130 26.18 6.26 2.77
C PHE A 130 27.22 5.15 2.49
N GLY A 131 27.80 5.12 1.28
CA GLY A 131 28.86 4.20 0.87
C GLY A 131 30.25 4.74 1.16
#